data_AF-A0A1H7Q641-F1
#
_entry.id   AF-A0A1H7Q641-F1
#
_cell.length_a   1.000
_cell.length_b   1.000
_cell.length_c   1.000
_cell.angle_alpha   90.00
_cell.angle_beta   90.00
_cell.angle_gamma   90.00
#
_symmetry.space_group_name_H-M   'P 1'
#
loop_
_entity.id
_entity.type
_entity.pdbx_description
1 polymer ?
#
loop_
_entity_poly.entity_id
_entity_poly.type
_entity_poly.pdbx_seq_one_letter_code
_entity_poly.pdbx_strand_id
1 'polypeptide(L)'
;MEPPLMEEPVYQVPARFRFTENLHIVFWLIKDISWAMLWQPLGMVMIIPTLLLAVRITIQTRYIKSELYHNLAILCWICANCTWMTFEFFWPEYDFLRYYTAIPFSFGIGFISYYYFVLLPAAGRHTAEAVEKIDVTP
;
A
#
# COMPACT_ATOMS: atom_id res chain seq x y z
N MET A 1 17.60 21.16 -34.89
CA MET A 1 18.22 20.51 -33.73
C MET A 1 17.09 20.01 -32.87
N GLU A 2 16.87 18.69 -32.88
CA GLU A 2 15.93 18.03 -31.97
C GLU A 2 16.52 18.07 -30.56
N PRO A 3 15.76 18.40 -29.51
CA PRO A 3 16.28 18.36 -28.14
C PRO A 3 16.70 16.91 -27.80
N PRO A 4 17.77 16.71 -27.02
CA PRO A 4 18.18 15.38 -26.60
C PRO A 4 17.02 14.73 -25.83
N LEU A 5 16.59 13.54 -26.28
CA LEU A 5 15.61 12.73 -25.57
C LEU A 5 16.18 12.44 -24.18
N MET A 6 15.62 13.08 -23.16
CA MET A 6 15.91 12.80 -21.76
C MET A 6 15.60 11.31 -21.56
N GLU A 7 16.63 10.47 -21.41
CA GLU A 7 16.45 9.06 -21.08
C GLU A 7 15.70 9.01 -19.75
N GLU A 8 14.41 8.71 -19.80
CA GLU A 8 13.64 8.53 -18.57
C GLU A 8 14.28 7.37 -17.81
N PRO A 9 14.59 7.53 -16.50
CA PRO A 9 15.22 6.49 -15.73
C PRO A 9 14.31 5.25 -15.75
N VAL A 10 14.73 4.23 -16.50
CA VAL A 10 13.99 2.98 -16.66
C VAL A 10 13.95 2.28 -15.31
N TYR A 11 12.81 2.40 -14.63
CA TYR A 11 12.55 1.73 -13.37
C TYR A 11 12.48 0.22 -13.58
N GLN A 12 13.57 -0.50 -13.27
CA GLN A 12 13.63 -1.95 -13.38
C GLN A 12 13.41 -2.60 -12.02
N VAL A 13 12.19 -3.06 -11.75
CA VAL A 13 11.89 -3.90 -10.58
C VAL A 13 12.43 -5.31 -10.82
N PRO A 14 13.29 -5.85 -9.95
CA PRO A 14 13.78 -7.22 -10.07
C PRO A 14 12.62 -8.23 -10.15
N ALA A 15 12.70 -9.18 -11.09
CA ALA A 15 11.60 -10.11 -11.42
C ALA A 15 11.02 -10.90 -10.23
N ARG A 16 11.82 -11.14 -9.18
CA ARG A 16 11.37 -11.81 -7.93
C ARG A 16 10.37 -10.97 -7.13
N PHE A 17 10.46 -9.65 -7.18
CA PHE A 17 9.48 -8.76 -6.53
C PHE A 17 8.15 -8.79 -7.29
N ARG A 18 8.20 -8.78 -8.63
CA ARG A 18 7.02 -8.89 -9.49
C ARG A 18 6.22 -10.18 -9.26
N PHE A 19 6.91 -11.30 -8.98
CA PHE A 19 6.22 -12.55 -8.65
C PHE A 19 5.47 -12.46 -7.30
N THR A 20 6.11 -11.89 -6.28
CA THR A 20 5.48 -11.71 -4.95
C THR A 20 4.32 -10.72 -5.03
N GLU A 21 4.46 -9.67 -5.84
CA GLU A 21 3.39 -8.73 -6.16
C GLU A 21 2.23 -9.43 -6.89
N ASN A 22 2.47 -10.18 -7.94
CA ASN A 22 1.38 -10.87 -8.63
C ASN A 22 0.67 -11.89 -7.72
N LEU A 23 1.43 -12.58 -6.86
CA LEU A 23 0.90 -13.59 -5.96
C LEU A 23 0.04 -12.99 -4.83
N HIS A 24 0.35 -11.77 -4.34
CA HIS A 24 -0.49 -11.13 -3.32
C HIS A 24 -1.90 -10.85 -3.84
N ILE A 25 -2.02 -10.42 -5.10
CA ILE A 25 -3.32 -10.13 -5.73
C ILE A 25 -4.14 -11.42 -5.79
N VAL A 26 -3.52 -12.54 -6.16
CA VAL A 26 -4.20 -13.84 -6.22
C VAL A 26 -4.75 -14.26 -4.86
N PHE A 27 -3.93 -14.23 -3.80
CA PHE A 27 -4.41 -14.59 -2.47
C PHE A 27 -5.49 -13.65 -1.96
N TRP A 28 -5.36 -12.36 -2.24
CA TRP A 28 -6.37 -11.37 -1.88
C TRP A 28 -7.70 -11.65 -2.60
N LEU A 29 -7.71 -11.94 -3.91
CA LEU A 29 -8.92 -12.28 -4.64
C LEU A 29 -9.59 -13.55 -4.10
N ILE A 30 -8.83 -14.59 -3.78
CA ILE A 30 -9.39 -15.82 -3.20
C ILE A 30 -10.01 -15.55 -1.82
N LYS A 31 -9.35 -14.74 -0.98
CA LYS A 31 -9.87 -14.31 0.31
C LYS A 31 -11.19 -13.55 0.15
N ASP A 32 -11.24 -12.59 -0.77
CA ASP A 32 -12.42 -11.74 -0.99
C ASP A 32 -13.59 -12.52 -1.63
N ILE A 33 -13.33 -13.48 -2.52
CA ILE A 33 -14.37 -14.40 -3.02
C ILE A 33 -14.92 -15.26 -1.88
N SER A 34 -14.04 -15.77 -1.01
CA SER A 34 -14.45 -16.54 0.17
C SER A 34 -15.33 -15.71 1.10
N TRP A 35 -15.04 -14.41 1.23
CA TRP A 35 -15.86 -13.47 1.97
C TRP A 35 -17.22 -13.24 1.31
N ALA A 36 -17.26 -12.94 0.01
CA ALA A 36 -18.49 -12.71 -0.74
C ALA A 36 -19.43 -13.92 -0.72
N MET A 37 -18.88 -15.14 -0.69
CA MET A 37 -19.63 -16.38 -0.59
C MET A 37 -19.93 -16.82 0.85
N LEU A 38 -19.53 -16.01 1.84
CA LEU A 38 -19.64 -16.30 3.29
C LEU A 38 -19.00 -17.63 3.71
N TRP A 39 -17.93 -18.05 3.02
CA TRP A 39 -17.15 -19.24 3.34
C TRP A 39 -16.19 -18.97 4.51
N GLN A 40 -16.76 -18.89 5.72
CA GLN A 40 -16.07 -18.54 6.95
C GLN A 40 -14.71 -19.24 7.17
N PRO A 41 -14.59 -20.58 7.13
CA PRO A 41 -13.30 -21.22 7.41
C PRO A 41 -12.24 -20.90 6.35
N LEU A 42 -12.62 -20.85 5.06
CA LEU A 42 -11.70 -20.53 3.98
C LEU A 42 -11.25 -19.07 4.04
N GLY A 43 -12.20 -18.15 4.26
CA GLY A 43 -11.92 -16.73 4.41
C GLY A 43 -10.96 -16.45 5.56
N MET A 44 -11.19 -17.05 6.73
CA MET A 44 -10.33 -16.86 7.90
C MET A 44 -8.92 -17.40 7.70
N VAL A 45 -8.76 -18.57 7.08
CA VAL A 45 -7.42 -19.11 6.74
C VAL A 45 -6.71 -18.22 5.73
N MET A 46 -7.43 -17.67 4.75
CA MET A 46 -6.87 -16.81 3.70
C MET A 46 -6.45 -15.41 4.18
N ILE A 47 -6.89 -14.96 5.37
CA ILE A 47 -6.36 -13.73 5.98
C ILE A 47 -4.84 -13.83 6.17
N ILE A 48 -4.36 -14.99 6.64
CA ILE A 48 -2.95 -15.20 7.01
C ILE A 48 -2.00 -14.98 5.82
N PRO A 49 -2.13 -15.72 4.69
CA PRO A 49 -1.23 -15.53 3.55
C PRO A 49 -1.37 -14.14 2.93
N THR A 50 -2.59 -13.56 2.92
CA THR A 50 -2.84 -12.22 2.36
C THR A 50 -2.13 -11.14 3.17
N LEU A 51 -2.29 -11.15 4.49
CA LEU A 51 -1.66 -10.17 5.37
C LEU A 51 -0.13 -10.34 5.39
N LEU A 52 0.35 -11.59 5.43
CA LEU A 52 1.79 -11.87 5.43
C LEU A 52 2.47 -11.34 4.16
N LEU A 53 1.87 -11.55 2.98
CA LEU A 53 2.42 -10.99 1.74
C LEU A 53 2.37 -9.47 1.69
N ALA A 54 1.27 -8.86 2.14
CA ALA A 54 1.16 -7.39 2.19
C ALA A 54 2.25 -6.77 3.09
N VAL A 55 2.48 -7.35 4.28
CA VAL A 55 3.57 -6.93 5.17
C VAL A 55 4.93 -7.15 4.50
N ARG A 56 5.14 -8.30 3.86
CA ARG A 56 6.40 -8.61 3.19
C ARG A 56 6.71 -7.60 2.07
N ILE A 57 5.74 -7.25 1.25
CA ILE A 57 5.87 -6.25 0.16
C ILE A 57 6.20 -4.88 0.75
N THR A 58 5.53 -4.49 1.84
CA THR A 58 5.78 -3.22 2.54
C THR A 58 7.22 -3.15 3.07
N ILE A 59 7.71 -4.23 3.68
CA ILE A 59 9.09 -4.29 4.19
C ILE A 59 10.11 -4.28 3.04
N GLN A 60 9.83 -4.96 1.93
CA GLN A 60 10.73 -5.01 0.77
C GLN A 60 10.87 -3.66 0.09
N THR A 61 9.77 -2.90 -0.03
CA THR A 61 9.72 -1.61 -0.72
C THR A 61 10.10 -0.43 0.17
N ARG A 62 10.46 -0.66 1.44
CA ARG A 62 10.80 0.38 2.43
C ARG A 62 11.88 1.39 2.01
N TYR A 63 12.72 1.02 1.04
CA TYR A 63 13.81 1.86 0.55
C TYR A 63 13.30 2.97 -0.38
N ILE A 64 12.14 2.77 -1.02
CA ILE A 64 11.50 3.75 -1.89
C ILE A 64 10.34 4.37 -1.11
N LYS A 65 10.49 5.63 -0.68
CA LYS A 65 9.50 6.28 0.18
C LYS A 65 8.10 6.29 -0.46
N SER A 66 8.00 6.56 -1.77
CA SER A 66 6.72 6.51 -2.50
C SER A 66 6.01 5.17 -2.29
N GLU A 67 6.68 4.08 -2.65
CA GLU A 67 6.14 2.73 -2.54
C GLU A 67 5.81 2.36 -1.09
N LEU A 68 6.66 2.75 -0.13
CA LEU A 68 6.43 2.46 1.29
C LEU A 68 5.10 3.03 1.79
N TYR A 69 4.80 4.31 1.53
CA TYR A 69 3.56 4.93 2.02
C TYR A 69 2.32 4.38 1.30
N HIS A 70 2.42 4.05 0.01
CA HIS A 70 1.34 3.39 -0.71
C HIS A 70 1.08 1.96 -0.19
N ASN A 71 2.15 1.18 -0.01
CA ASN A 71 2.04 -0.19 0.50
C ASN A 71 1.57 -0.23 1.96
N LEU A 72 1.96 0.75 2.77
CA LEU A 72 1.44 0.89 4.13
C LEU A 72 -0.05 1.21 4.16
N ALA A 73 -0.53 2.05 3.24
CA ALA A 73 -1.95 2.31 3.10
C ALA A 73 -2.74 1.09 2.63
N ILE A 74 -2.21 0.32 1.67
CA ILE A 74 -2.78 -0.96 1.24
C ILE A 74 -2.80 -1.95 2.41
N LEU A 75 -1.75 -2.01 3.23
CA LEU A 75 -1.71 -2.86 4.42
C LEU A 75 -2.78 -2.48 5.44
N CYS A 76 -2.95 -1.18 5.73
CA CYS A 76 -4.03 -0.69 6.59
C CYS A 76 -5.40 -1.03 6.02
N TRP A 77 -5.59 -0.94 4.71
CA TRP A 77 -6.83 -1.33 4.05
C TRP A 77 -7.10 -2.84 4.15
N ILE A 78 -6.11 -3.69 3.94
CA ILE A 78 -6.24 -5.15 4.11
C ILE A 78 -6.61 -5.47 5.56
N CYS A 79 -5.99 -4.82 6.55
CA CYS A 79 -6.38 -4.95 7.95
C CYS A 79 -7.85 -4.57 8.16
N ALA A 80 -8.30 -3.44 7.60
CA ALA A 80 -9.70 -3.01 7.69
C ALA A 80 -10.67 -4.05 7.13
N ASN A 81 -10.38 -4.60 5.95
CA ASN A 81 -11.19 -5.65 5.34
C ASN A 81 -11.21 -6.93 6.18
N CYS A 82 -10.07 -7.36 6.72
CA CYS A 82 -10.00 -8.54 7.56
C CYS A 82 -10.79 -8.34 8.87
N THR A 83 -10.74 -7.15 9.45
CA THR A 83 -11.56 -6.79 10.62
C THR A 83 -13.05 -6.80 10.28
N TRP A 84 -13.46 -6.19 9.16
CA TRP A 84 -14.86 -6.20 8.71
C TRP A 84 -15.35 -7.63 8.50
N MET A 85 -14.62 -8.42 7.70
CA MET A 85 -14.97 -9.82 7.44
C MET A 85 -15.10 -10.63 8.74
N THR A 86 -14.22 -10.40 9.70
CA THR A 86 -14.29 -11.07 11.02
C THR A 86 -15.56 -10.68 11.77
N PHE A 87 -15.96 -9.40 11.77
CA PHE A 87 -17.21 -8.98 12.38
C PHE A 87 -18.43 -9.60 11.72
N GLU A 88 -18.45 -9.65 10.38
CA GLU A 88 -19.57 -10.23 9.65
C GLU A 88 -19.69 -11.75 9.85
N PHE A 89 -18.57 -12.46 9.97
CA PHE A 89 -18.58 -13.91 10.19
C PHE A 89 -18.97 -14.33 11.60
N PHE A 90 -18.54 -13.59 12.63
CA PHE A 90 -18.71 -14.00 14.03
C PHE A 90 -19.82 -13.24 14.76
N TRP A 91 -20.18 -12.04 14.29
CA TRP A 91 -21.15 -11.15 14.92
C TRP A 91 -22.07 -10.49 13.86
N PRO A 92 -22.75 -11.29 13.01
CA PRO A 92 -23.61 -10.75 11.95
C PRO A 92 -24.78 -9.92 12.50
N GLU A 93 -25.20 -10.14 13.75
CA GLU A 93 -26.28 -9.36 14.37
C GLU A 93 -25.84 -7.93 14.74
N TYR A 94 -24.54 -7.69 14.85
CA TYR A 94 -23.95 -6.42 15.30
C TYR A 94 -23.39 -5.62 14.12
N ASP A 95 -24.24 -5.27 13.15
CA ASP A 95 -23.85 -4.54 11.94
C ASP A 95 -23.14 -3.21 12.21
N PHE A 96 -23.40 -2.56 13.36
CA PHE A 96 -22.68 -1.35 13.75
C PHE A 96 -21.17 -1.56 13.97
N LEU A 97 -20.71 -2.80 14.19
CA LEU A 97 -19.28 -3.09 14.36
C LEU A 97 -18.47 -2.72 13.11
N ARG A 98 -19.10 -2.71 11.92
CA ARG A 98 -18.46 -2.27 10.67
C ARG A 98 -17.92 -0.85 10.75
N TYR A 99 -18.52 0.03 11.56
CA TYR A 99 -18.05 1.41 11.69
C TYR A 99 -16.65 1.48 12.33
N TYR A 100 -16.27 0.51 13.17
CA TYR A 100 -14.90 0.45 13.72
C TYR A 100 -13.85 0.13 12.66
N THR A 101 -14.25 -0.45 11.51
CA THR A 101 -13.34 -0.70 10.39
C THR A 101 -12.89 0.61 9.74
N ALA A 102 -13.64 1.71 9.92
CA ALA A 102 -13.24 3.04 9.46
C ALA A 102 -11.93 3.52 10.10
N ILE A 103 -11.56 3.01 11.28
CA ILE A 103 -10.32 3.36 11.97
C ILE A 103 -9.09 2.97 11.12
N PRO A 104 -8.87 1.69 10.76
CA PRO A 104 -7.76 1.31 9.88
C PRO A 104 -7.86 1.93 8.49
N PHE A 105 -9.05 2.15 7.93
CA PHE A 105 -9.21 2.93 6.68
C PHE A 105 -8.65 4.35 6.82
N SER A 106 -8.95 5.02 7.93
CA SER A 106 -8.50 6.39 8.21
C SER A 106 -6.97 6.46 8.33
N PHE A 107 -6.34 5.45 8.94
CA PHE A 107 -4.88 5.34 8.96
C PHE A 107 -4.30 5.18 7.54
N GLY A 108 -4.91 4.34 6.70
CA GLY A 108 -4.47 4.17 5.32
C GLY A 108 -4.54 5.46 4.50
N ILE A 109 -5.67 6.18 4.60
CA ILE A 109 -5.82 7.52 3.99
C ILE A 109 -4.77 8.49 4.55
N GLY A 110 -4.53 8.46 5.86
CA GLY A 110 -3.52 9.29 6.52
C GLY A 110 -2.11 9.08 5.96
N PHE A 111 -1.70 7.83 5.71
CA PHE A 111 -0.38 7.54 5.14
C PHE A 111 -0.21 8.06 3.72
N ILE A 112 -1.19 7.82 2.83
CA ILE A 112 -1.16 8.35 1.46
C ILE A 112 -1.20 9.88 1.48
N SER A 113 -2.09 10.47 2.28
CA SER A 113 -2.23 11.93 2.37
C SER A 113 -0.93 12.57 2.84
N TYR A 114 -0.30 12.01 3.88
CA TYR A 114 0.98 12.50 4.38
C TYR A 114 2.08 12.45 3.31
N TYR A 115 2.12 11.38 2.52
CA TYR A 115 3.08 11.27 1.42
C TYR A 115 2.91 12.39 0.39
N TYR A 116 1.68 12.60 -0.11
CA TYR A 116 1.43 13.57 -1.18
C TYR A 116 1.47 15.03 -0.72
N PHE A 117 0.98 15.33 0.49
CA PHE A 117 0.88 16.73 0.96
C PHE A 117 2.12 17.22 1.70
N VAL A 118 2.87 16.33 2.35
CA VAL A 118 4.01 16.73 3.20
C VAL A 118 5.33 16.28 2.58
N LEU A 119 5.46 15.00 2.27
CA LEU A 119 6.76 14.43 1.90
C LEU A 119 7.21 14.78 0.48
N LEU A 120 6.31 14.65 -0.49
CA LEU A 120 6.61 14.94 -1.90
C LEU A 120 6.98 16.42 -2.12
N PRO A 121 6.23 17.41 -1.59
CA PRO A 121 6.60 18.83 -1.72
C PRO A 121 7.90 19.17 -0.98
N ALA A 122 8.13 18.59 0.20
CA ALA A 122 9.37 18.81 0.95
C ALA A 122 10.61 18.29 0.20
N ALA A 123 10.49 17.13 -0.47
CA ALA A 123 11.57 16.60 -1.30
C ALA A 123 11.90 17.53 -2.48
N GLY A 124 10.88 18.08 -3.15
CA GLY A 124 11.06 19.04 -4.25
C GLY A 124 11.73 20.35 -3.81
N ARG A 125 11.42 20.86 -2.61
CA ARG A 125 12.06 22.05 -2.04
C ARG A 125 13.55 21.85 -1.78
N HIS A 126 13.94 20.72 -1.22
CA HIS A 126 15.36 20.43 -0.96
C HIS A 126 16.20 20.28 -2.24
N THR A 127 15.62 19.74 -3.31
CA THR A 127 16.30 19.68 -4.61
C THR A 127 16.47 21.09 -5.21
N ALA A 128 15.45 21.94 -5.11
CA ALA A 128 15.54 23.33 -5.57
C ALA A 128 16.61 24.13 -4.81
N GLU A 129 16.65 24.04 -3.47
CA GLU A 129 17.66 24.70 -2.63
C GLU A 129 19.09 24.20 -2.91
N ALA A 130 19.26 22.93 -3.26
CA ALA A 130 20.56 22.36 -3.60
C ALA A 130 21.07 22.85 -4.96
N VAL A 131 20.18 22.97 -5.96
CA VAL A 131 20.52 23.52 -7.28
C VAL A 131 20.88 25.00 -7.18
N GLU A 132 20.12 25.78 -6.40
CA GLU A 132 20.42 27.20 -6.17
C GLU A 132 21.80 27.41 -5.52
N LYS A 133 22.21 26.55 -4.57
CA LYS A 133 23.55 26.63 -3.96
C LYS A 133 24.69 26.30 -4.92
N ILE A 134 24.50 25.40 -5.88
CA ILE A 134 25.52 25.04 -6.87
C ILE A 134 25.70 26.18 -7.88
N ASP A 135 24.60 26.82 -8.30
CA ASP A 135 24.63 27.92 -9.27
C ASP A 135 25.24 29.22 -8.68
N VAL A 136 25.24 29.35 -7.35
CA VAL A 136 25.78 30.51 -6.62
C VAL A 136 27.25 30.32 -6.22
N THR A 137 27.82 29.11 -6.30
CA THR A 137 29.25 28.88 -6.09
C THR A 137 30.05 29.06 -7.39
N PRO A 138 30.94 30.06 -7.50
CA PRO A 138 31.71 30.35 -8.71
C PRO A 138 32.83 29.34 -9.01
#